data_AF-A0A0C5XL36-F1
#
_entry.id   AF-A0A0C5XL36-F1
#
_cell.length_a   1.000
_cell.length_b   1.000
_cell.length_c   1.000
_cell.angle_alpha   90.00
_cell.angle_beta   90.00
_cell.angle_gamma   90.00
#
_symmetry.space_group_name_H-M   'P 1'
#
loop_
_entity.id
_entity.type
_entity.pdbx_description
1 polymer ?
#
loop_
_entity_poly.entity_id
_entity_poly.type
_entity_poly.pdbx_seq_one_letter_code
_entity_poly.pdbx_strand_id
1 'polypeptide(L)'
;MPSPTPQAVLAPLTEAAIFLTLTLEDETPGSATTTATTPDPTADTVRALLADVGGLRRSVGFRIPEGDLTCVAGIGATAWDRLFALPRPAGLHPFREVTGARHHAPATAGDLFFHLRAHRLDLCFELAQHLVGRLAGVARVVDEVHGFRSFDQRDLLGFVDGTENPEGDERAEAALIGAEDAAYAGGSYVITQKYVHDLAGWKALGVEEQEQAIGRTKADDVELPDDVKPANSHVALTTIVDADGTERDILRDNMRSCRHRVRPSPSSATPRIPASSRRCSRTCSSASRPATTTGCSTSPRR
;
A
#
# COMPACT_ATOMS: atom_id res chain seq x y z
N MET A 1 23.18 22.50 -0.60
CA MET A 1 22.70 21.23 -1.19
C MET A 1 21.32 21.52 -1.76
N PRO A 2 20.99 21.11 -2.99
CA PRO A 2 19.61 21.23 -3.49
C PRO A 2 18.67 20.43 -2.57
N SER A 3 17.42 20.88 -2.44
CA SER A 3 16.40 20.13 -1.70
C SER A 3 16.25 18.73 -2.30
N PRO A 4 16.15 17.67 -1.46
CA PRO A 4 15.96 16.32 -1.97
C PRO A 4 14.69 16.25 -2.81
N THR A 5 14.75 15.58 -3.96
CA THR A 5 13.56 15.33 -4.78
C THR A 5 12.84 14.09 -4.24
N PRO A 6 11.57 14.21 -3.82
CA PRO A 6 10.78 13.06 -3.40
C PRO A 6 10.71 11.99 -4.49
N GLN A 7 10.61 10.73 -4.10
CA GLN A 7 10.11 9.71 -5.03
C GLN A 7 8.67 10.06 -5.45
N ALA A 8 8.15 9.37 -6.46
CA ALA A 8 6.84 9.66 -7.05
C ALA A 8 5.67 9.24 -6.13
N VAL A 9 5.72 9.56 -4.83
CA VAL A 9 4.69 9.31 -3.81
C VAL A 9 3.41 10.06 -4.17
N LEU A 10 3.54 11.34 -4.57
CA LEU A 10 2.41 12.21 -4.88
C LEU A 10 1.77 11.95 -6.25
N ALA A 11 2.36 11.07 -7.07
CA ALA A 11 1.82 10.74 -8.38
C ALA A 11 0.39 10.20 -8.28
N PRO A 12 -0.49 10.49 -9.25
CA PRO A 12 -1.87 10.00 -9.22
C PRO A 12 -1.93 8.48 -9.39
N LEU A 13 -3.10 7.92 -9.06
CA LEU A 13 -3.42 6.54 -9.39
C LEU A 13 -3.43 6.32 -10.92
N THR A 14 -2.97 5.16 -11.33
CA THR A 14 -2.95 4.71 -12.73
C THR A 14 -3.80 3.45 -12.90
N GLU A 15 -3.99 3.00 -14.13
CA GLU A 15 -4.81 1.85 -14.47
C GLU A 15 -4.23 0.54 -13.93
N ALA A 16 -2.92 0.45 -13.77
CA ALA A 16 -2.23 -0.75 -13.30
C ALA A 16 -1.22 -0.44 -12.20
N ALA A 17 -1.19 -1.29 -11.19
CA ALA A 17 -0.18 -1.24 -10.14
C ALA A 17 0.34 -2.63 -9.79
N ILE A 18 1.57 -2.72 -9.30
CA ILE A 18 2.08 -3.91 -8.61
C ILE A 18 2.59 -3.46 -7.24
N PHE A 19 2.06 -4.11 -6.20
CA PHE A 19 2.54 -4.01 -4.83
C PHE A 19 3.39 -5.23 -4.57
N LEU A 20 4.67 -5.03 -4.25
CA LEU A 20 5.62 -6.09 -4.03
C LEU A 20 6.25 -5.93 -2.64
N THR A 21 6.00 -6.89 -1.76
CA THR A 21 6.58 -6.93 -0.41
C THR A 21 7.55 -8.09 -0.33
N LEU A 22 8.77 -7.83 0.15
CA LEU A 22 9.82 -8.83 0.31
C LEU A 22 10.35 -8.85 1.74
N THR A 23 10.86 -10.00 2.16
CA THR A 23 11.68 -10.15 3.37
C THR A 23 13.10 -10.50 2.99
N LEU A 24 14.07 -9.93 3.69
CA LEU A 24 15.48 -10.26 3.50
C LEU A 24 15.74 -11.67 4.03
N GLU A 25 16.62 -12.41 3.36
CA GLU A 25 17.11 -13.68 3.89
C GLU A 25 18.12 -13.40 5.02
N ASP A 26 18.07 -14.22 6.06
CA ASP A 26 19.09 -14.24 7.09
C ASP A 26 20.38 -14.85 6.51
N GLU A 27 21.53 -14.41 7.00
CA GLU A 27 22.79 -15.07 6.65
C GLU A 27 22.76 -16.53 7.11
N THR A 28 23.17 -17.45 6.24
CA THR A 28 23.20 -18.89 6.51
C THR A 28 23.81 -19.20 7.89
N PRO A 29 23.17 -20.04 8.74
CA PRO A 29 23.72 -20.38 10.05
C PRO A 29 25.09 -21.05 9.91
N GLY A 30 26.15 -20.34 10.29
CA GLY A 30 27.55 -20.79 10.13
C GLY A 30 28.57 -19.66 10.09
N SER A 31 28.15 -18.44 9.74
CA SER A 31 28.98 -17.22 9.82
C SER A 31 28.75 -16.49 11.16
N ALA A 32 28.99 -17.18 12.28
CA ALA A 32 28.86 -16.56 13.58
C ALA A 32 30.08 -15.67 13.87
N THR A 33 29.93 -14.34 13.72
CA THR A 33 30.42 -13.27 14.62
C THR A 33 30.05 -11.91 14.01
N THR A 34 28.87 -11.38 14.32
CA THR A 34 28.46 -10.01 13.92
C THR A 34 29.07 -8.98 14.86
N THR A 35 30.32 -8.59 14.59
CA THR A 35 30.82 -7.25 14.96
C THR A 35 30.57 -6.28 13.82
N ALA A 36 30.39 -4.98 14.12
CA ALA A 36 30.04 -3.87 13.21
C ALA A 36 31.02 -3.60 12.03
N THR A 37 31.93 -4.52 11.75
CA THR A 37 32.94 -4.46 10.68
C THR A 37 32.84 -5.64 9.71
N THR A 38 31.86 -6.52 9.90
CA THR A 38 31.66 -7.68 9.00
C THR A 38 30.82 -7.26 7.79
N PRO A 39 31.25 -7.57 6.56
CA PRO A 39 30.45 -7.31 5.36
C PRO A 39 29.13 -8.06 5.45
N ASP A 40 27.99 -7.36 5.33
CA ASP A 40 26.67 -7.96 5.10
C ASP A 40 26.39 -7.87 3.59
N PRO A 41 26.71 -8.92 2.80
CA PRO A 41 26.55 -8.90 1.35
C PRO A 41 25.10 -8.75 0.92
N THR A 42 24.14 -9.19 1.76
CA THR A 42 22.72 -8.95 1.54
C THR A 42 22.42 -7.46 1.64
N ALA A 43 22.88 -6.80 2.70
CA ALA A 43 22.68 -5.36 2.88
C ALA A 43 23.38 -4.55 1.77
N ASP A 44 24.58 -4.95 1.33
CA ASP A 44 25.27 -4.33 0.19
C ASP A 44 24.46 -4.45 -1.11
N THR A 45 23.94 -5.64 -1.40
CA THR A 45 23.12 -5.91 -2.59
C THR A 45 21.85 -5.06 -2.58
N VAL A 46 21.18 -4.97 -1.42
CA VAL A 46 19.96 -4.17 -1.25
C VAL A 46 20.27 -2.68 -1.41
N ARG A 47 21.32 -2.16 -0.77
CA ARG A 47 21.73 -0.75 -0.91
C ARG A 47 22.08 -0.41 -2.35
N ALA A 48 22.80 -1.28 -3.05
CA ALA A 48 23.13 -1.12 -4.47
C ALA A 48 21.87 -1.08 -5.34
N LEU A 49 20.90 -1.96 -5.09
CA LEU A 49 19.62 -1.93 -5.78
C LEU A 49 18.86 -0.62 -5.52
N LEU A 50 18.72 -0.21 -4.25
CA LEU A 50 17.98 1.00 -3.89
C LEU A 50 18.55 2.25 -4.58
N ALA A 51 19.88 2.33 -4.74
CA ALA A 51 20.53 3.38 -5.51
C ALA A 51 20.23 3.30 -7.03
N ASP A 52 20.00 2.11 -7.58
CA ASP A 52 19.76 1.85 -9.00
C ASP A 52 18.27 1.85 -9.40
N VAL A 53 17.32 1.88 -8.45
CA VAL A 53 15.86 1.87 -8.74
C VAL A 53 15.46 2.92 -9.77
N GLY A 54 15.99 4.15 -9.66
CA GLY A 54 15.73 5.21 -10.63
C GLY A 54 16.29 4.91 -12.02
N GLY A 55 17.44 4.23 -12.09
CA GLY A 55 18.03 3.73 -13.34
C GLY A 55 17.18 2.67 -14.01
N LEU A 56 16.75 1.65 -13.24
CA LEU A 56 15.87 0.59 -13.70
C LEU A 56 14.52 1.13 -14.19
N ARG A 57 13.88 2.03 -13.43
CA ARG A 57 12.63 2.69 -13.83
C ARG A 57 12.77 3.47 -15.13
N ARG A 58 13.90 4.17 -15.34
CA ARG A 58 14.17 4.85 -16.62
C ARG A 58 14.38 3.86 -17.75
N SER A 59 15.13 2.78 -17.53
CA SER A 59 15.40 1.76 -18.56
C SER A 59 14.11 1.13 -19.10
N VAL A 60 13.15 0.84 -18.23
CA VAL A 60 11.85 0.28 -18.63
C VAL A 60 10.93 1.38 -19.17
N GLY A 61 10.72 2.46 -18.40
CA GLY A 61 9.74 3.50 -18.72
C GLY A 61 10.10 4.37 -19.92
N PHE A 62 11.38 4.59 -20.22
CA PHE A 62 11.79 5.41 -21.36
C PHE A 62 11.36 4.82 -22.71
N ARG A 63 11.14 3.50 -22.78
CA ARG A 63 10.67 2.82 -23.98
C ARG A 63 9.21 3.12 -24.31
N ILE A 64 8.42 3.54 -23.30
CA ILE A 64 7.00 3.84 -23.42
C ILE A 64 6.69 5.04 -22.51
N PRO A 65 7.04 6.28 -22.91
CA PRO A 65 6.87 7.47 -22.08
C PRO A 65 5.43 7.67 -21.60
N GLU A 66 4.44 7.40 -22.46
CA GLU A 66 3.01 7.51 -22.15
C GLU A 66 2.52 6.46 -21.14
N GLY A 67 3.39 5.53 -20.76
CA GLY A 67 3.12 4.55 -19.71
C GLY A 67 3.23 5.12 -18.31
N ASP A 68 3.85 6.29 -18.13
CA ASP A 68 4.08 6.98 -16.85
C ASP A 68 4.50 6.05 -15.70
N LEU A 69 5.41 5.13 -16.00
CA LEU A 69 5.89 4.13 -15.03
C LEU A 69 6.53 4.81 -13.82
N THR A 70 5.97 4.68 -12.63
CA THR A 70 6.57 5.13 -11.38
C THR A 70 6.91 3.95 -10.48
N CYS A 71 7.87 4.18 -9.58
CA CYS A 71 8.28 3.22 -8.56
C CYS A 71 8.56 3.98 -7.27
N VAL A 72 7.89 3.60 -6.19
CA VAL A 72 8.21 4.03 -4.83
C VAL A 72 8.79 2.84 -4.07
N ALA A 73 9.98 3.00 -3.52
CA ALA A 73 10.64 2.01 -2.67
C ALA A 73 10.46 2.39 -1.19
N GLY A 74 9.92 1.46 -0.40
CA GLY A 74 9.79 1.54 1.05
C GLY A 74 10.70 0.55 1.76
N ILE A 75 11.11 0.92 2.98
CA ILE A 75 12.04 0.14 3.81
C ILE A 75 11.40 -0.07 5.17
N GLY A 76 11.28 -1.32 5.59
CA GLY A 76 10.71 -1.69 6.88
C GLY A 76 11.58 -1.23 8.05
N ALA A 77 10.97 -0.92 9.19
CA ALA A 77 11.68 -0.39 10.35
C ALA A 77 12.76 -1.33 10.91
N THR A 78 12.55 -2.64 10.83
CA THR A 78 13.55 -3.65 11.23
C THR A 78 14.68 -3.72 10.21
N ALA A 79 14.35 -3.68 8.91
CA ALA A 79 15.34 -3.70 7.84
C ALA A 79 16.21 -2.44 7.82
N TRP A 80 15.67 -1.28 8.22
CA TRP A 80 16.42 -0.02 8.28
C TRP A 80 17.73 -0.16 9.08
N ASP A 81 17.67 -0.75 10.27
CA ASP A 81 18.84 -0.87 11.15
C ASP A 81 19.89 -1.85 10.61
N ARG A 82 19.46 -2.86 9.85
CA ARG A 82 20.37 -3.78 9.15
C ARG A 82 21.01 -3.11 7.95
N LEU A 83 20.24 -2.33 7.21
CA LEU A 83 20.65 -1.73 5.95
C LEU A 83 21.44 -0.43 6.11
N PHE A 84 21.25 0.32 7.19
CA PHE A 84 21.88 1.62 7.37
C PHE A 84 22.39 1.82 8.79
N ALA A 85 23.62 2.32 8.89
CA ALA A 85 24.15 2.89 10.13
C ALA A 85 23.73 4.37 10.30
N LEU A 86 22.48 4.69 9.95
CA LEU A 86 21.89 6.02 10.03
C LEU A 86 20.78 6.04 11.08
N PRO A 87 20.56 7.18 11.78
CA PRO A 87 19.42 7.33 12.68
C PRO A 87 18.11 6.97 11.97
N ARG A 88 17.13 6.37 12.63
CA ARG A 88 15.82 6.17 12.01
C ARG A 88 15.12 7.51 11.75
N PRO A 89 14.32 7.64 10.68
CA PRO A 89 13.30 8.67 10.59
C PRO A 89 12.42 8.65 11.85
N ALA A 90 12.04 9.82 12.36
CA ALA A 90 11.47 9.95 13.71
C ALA A 90 10.22 9.10 13.97
N GLY A 91 9.39 8.89 12.94
CA GLY A 91 8.18 8.07 13.00
C GLY A 91 8.35 6.63 12.57
N LEU A 92 9.56 6.18 12.21
CA LEU A 92 9.76 4.84 11.66
C LEU A 92 9.72 3.78 12.76
N HIS A 93 8.67 2.97 12.75
CA HIS A 93 8.51 1.82 13.62
C HIS A 93 7.75 0.69 12.93
N PRO A 94 7.87 -0.58 13.38
CA PRO A 94 7.01 -1.66 12.91
C PRO A 94 5.54 -1.32 13.14
N PHE A 95 4.66 -1.80 12.25
CA PHE A 95 3.21 -1.61 12.42
C PHE A 95 2.78 -2.14 13.79
N ARG A 96 1.98 -1.33 14.51
CA ARG A 96 1.44 -1.71 15.81
C ARG A 96 0.10 -2.38 15.59
N GLU A 97 0.00 -3.64 15.97
CA GLU A 97 -1.25 -4.38 15.82
C GLU A 97 -2.40 -3.68 16.55
N VAL A 98 -3.58 -3.70 15.92
CA VAL A 98 -4.80 -3.18 16.51
C VAL A 98 -5.76 -4.34 16.69
N THR A 99 -6.09 -4.66 17.94
CA THR A 99 -7.06 -5.70 18.28
C THR A 99 -8.31 -5.05 18.85
N GLY A 100 -9.41 -5.13 18.10
CA GLY A 100 -10.75 -4.74 18.54
C GLY A 100 -11.56 -5.94 19.05
N ALA A 101 -12.80 -5.69 19.47
CA ALA A 101 -13.69 -6.75 19.96
C ALA A 101 -14.06 -7.79 18.87
N ARG A 102 -14.16 -7.34 17.62
CA ARG A 102 -14.57 -8.16 16.46
C ARG A 102 -13.47 -8.32 15.41
N HIS A 103 -12.61 -7.33 15.26
CA HIS A 103 -11.66 -7.21 14.15
C HIS A 103 -10.23 -7.08 14.65
N HIS A 104 -9.29 -7.58 13.86
CA HIS A 104 -7.86 -7.55 14.14
C HIS A 104 -7.12 -7.04 12.90
N ALA A 105 -6.28 -6.03 13.09
CA ALA A 105 -5.30 -5.56 12.12
C ALA A 105 -3.93 -6.13 12.52
N PRO A 106 -3.48 -7.23 11.91
CA PRO A 106 -2.21 -7.87 12.25
C PRO A 106 -1.01 -7.08 11.72
N ALA A 107 0.16 -7.29 12.34
CA ALA A 107 1.44 -6.88 11.81
C ALA A 107 2.07 -8.07 11.08
N THR A 108 2.25 -7.94 9.76
CA THR A 108 2.87 -8.98 8.93
C THR A 108 4.27 -8.56 8.50
N ALA A 109 5.12 -9.54 8.15
CA ALA A 109 6.48 -9.29 7.73
C ALA A 109 6.57 -8.45 6.44
N GLY A 110 7.61 -7.63 6.34
CA GLY A 110 7.91 -6.79 5.17
C GLY A 110 9.14 -5.91 5.42
N ASP A 111 10.25 -6.26 4.79
CA ASP A 111 11.53 -5.54 4.92
C ASP A 111 11.73 -4.54 3.79
N LEU A 112 11.32 -4.93 2.58
CA LEU A 112 11.33 -4.08 1.40
C LEU A 112 9.93 -4.05 0.79
N PHE A 113 9.55 -2.88 0.31
CA PHE A 113 8.28 -2.66 -0.37
C PHE A 113 8.52 -1.89 -1.66
N PHE A 114 7.88 -2.31 -2.75
CA PHE A 114 7.87 -1.58 -4.01
C PHE A 114 6.44 -1.36 -4.46
N HIS A 115 6.08 -0.10 -4.69
CA HIS A 115 4.82 0.31 -5.30
C HIS A 115 5.10 0.79 -6.72
N LEU A 116 4.77 -0.07 -7.67
CA LEU A 116 4.93 0.15 -9.11
C LEU A 116 3.59 0.59 -9.67
N ARG A 117 3.57 1.68 -10.45
CA ARG A 117 2.34 2.19 -11.09
C ARG A 117 2.62 2.57 -12.52
N ALA A 118 1.69 2.27 -13.42
CA ALA A 118 1.78 2.65 -14.83
C ALA A 118 0.41 2.57 -15.49
N HIS A 119 0.25 3.26 -16.62
CA HIS A 119 -0.91 3.11 -17.50
C HIS A 119 -0.98 1.72 -18.17
N ARG A 120 0.09 0.91 -18.07
CA ARG A 120 0.15 -0.46 -18.60
C ARG A 120 0.82 -1.42 -17.61
N LEU A 121 0.19 -2.58 -17.39
CA LEU A 121 0.67 -3.59 -16.43
C LEU A 121 2.00 -4.22 -16.85
N ASP A 122 2.29 -4.33 -18.15
CA ASP A 122 3.54 -4.91 -18.64
C ASP A 122 4.78 -4.12 -18.20
N LEU A 123 4.69 -2.79 -18.12
CA LEU A 123 5.74 -1.94 -17.59
C LEU A 123 6.01 -2.20 -16.10
N CYS A 124 4.94 -2.30 -15.29
CA CYS A 124 5.06 -2.66 -13.89
C CYS A 124 5.69 -4.05 -13.74
N PHE A 125 5.26 -5.02 -14.55
CA PHE A 125 5.75 -6.39 -14.51
C PHE A 125 7.22 -6.49 -14.90
N GLU A 126 7.65 -5.79 -15.96
CA GLU A 126 9.05 -5.77 -16.39
C GLU A 126 9.96 -5.16 -15.31
N LEU A 127 9.55 -4.04 -14.70
CA LEU A 127 10.31 -3.45 -13.60
C LEU A 127 10.34 -4.37 -12.37
N ALA A 128 9.22 -5.01 -12.01
CA ALA A 128 9.18 -5.99 -10.92
C ALA A 128 10.16 -7.14 -11.15
N GLN A 129 10.25 -7.66 -12.38
CA GLN A 129 11.22 -8.71 -12.72
C GLN A 129 12.67 -8.26 -12.53
N HIS A 130 13.02 -7.03 -12.93
CA HIS A 130 14.36 -6.49 -12.68
C HIS A 130 14.67 -6.36 -11.19
N LEU A 131 13.72 -5.85 -10.40
CA LEU A 131 13.88 -5.70 -8.94
C LEU A 131 14.06 -7.06 -8.26
N VAL A 132 13.17 -8.02 -8.53
CA VAL A 132 13.23 -9.37 -7.95
C VAL A 132 14.49 -10.10 -8.41
N GLY A 133 14.87 -9.99 -9.69
CA GLY A 133 16.07 -10.63 -10.23
C GLY A 133 17.36 -10.13 -9.57
N ARG A 134 17.43 -8.83 -9.22
CA ARG A 134 18.57 -8.25 -8.48
C ARG A 134 18.63 -8.67 -7.02
N LEU A 135 17.49 -9.05 -6.44
CA LEU A 135 17.38 -9.52 -5.05
C LEU A 135 17.42 -11.04 -4.91
N ALA A 136 17.59 -11.76 -6.02
CA ALA A 136 17.62 -13.22 -6.02
C ALA A 136 18.72 -13.73 -5.08
N GLY A 137 18.35 -14.62 -4.16
CA GLY A 137 19.26 -15.21 -3.17
C GLY A 137 19.51 -14.37 -1.91
N VAL A 138 19.05 -13.11 -1.86
CA VAL A 138 19.22 -12.23 -0.68
C VAL A 138 17.88 -11.74 -0.10
N ALA A 139 16.79 -11.83 -0.87
CA ALA A 139 15.44 -11.58 -0.39
C ALA A 139 14.43 -12.49 -1.10
N ARG A 140 13.27 -12.69 -0.47
CA ARG A 140 12.14 -13.44 -1.03
C ARG A 140 10.87 -12.59 -1.05
N VAL A 141 10.06 -12.77 -2.09
CA VAL A 141 8.74 -12.15 -2.17
C VAL A 141 7.79 -12.83 -1.17
N VAL A 142 7.18 -12.03 -0.30
CA VAL A 142 6.19 -12.50 0.71
C VAL A 142 4.76 -12.13 0.34
N ASP A 143 4.58 -11.05 -0.42
CA ASP A 143 3.30 -10.71 -1.03
C ASP A 143 3.50 -10.01 -2.36
N GLU A 144 2.66 -10.37 -3.34
CA GLU A 144 2.65 -9.76 -4.66
C GLU A 144 1.20 -9.59 -5.12
N VAL A 145 0.80 -8.34 -5.30
CA VAL A 145 -0.55 -7.96 -5.67
C VAL A 145 -0.53 -7.12 -6.93
N HIS A 146 -1.21 -7.60 -7.97
CA HIS A 146 -1.43 -6.85 -9.20
C HIS A 146 -2.77 -6.11 -9.08
N GLY A 147 -2.66 -4.80 -8.93
CA GLY A 147 -3.76 -3.87 -8.81
C GLY A 147 -4.27 -3.41 -10.17
N PHE A 148 -5.58 -3.18 -10.28
CA PHE A 148 -6.18 -2.54 -11.44
C PHE A 148 -7.19 -1.46 -11.02
N ARG A 149 -7.24 -0.36 -11.78
CA ARG A 149 -8.33 0.62 -11.67
C ARG A 149 -9.60 0.01 -12.25
N SER A 150 -10.72 0.21 -11.57
CA SER A 150 -12.00 -0.34 -12.01
C SER A 150 -13.00 0.79 -12.24
N PHE A 151 -13.51 0.85 -13.46
CA PHE A 151 -14.45 1.88 -13.90
C PHE A 151 -13.91 3.30 -13.61
N ASP A 152 -14.78 4.17 -13.11
CA ASP A 152 -14.59 5.53 -12.61
C ASP A 152 -13.97 5.56 -11.20
N GLN A 153 -12.83 4.88 -10.99
CA GLN A 153 -12.10 4.84 -9.69
C GLN A 153 -12.88 4.22 -8.52
N ARG A 154 -13.77 3.28 -8.80
CA ARG A 154 -14.52 2.61 -7.74
C ARG A 154 -13.66 1.57 -7.02
N ASP A 155 -14.08 1.12 -5.84
CA ASP A 155 -13.62 -0.07 -5.12
C ASP A 155 -14.51 -1.31 -5.35
N LEU A 156 -14.10 -2.48 -4.86
CA LEU A 156 -14.85 -3.74 -5.06
C LEU A 156 -16.26 -3.75 -4.47
N LEU A 157 -16.56 -2.83 -3.55
CA LEU A 157 -17.86 -2.63 -2.92
C LEU A 157 -18.80 -1.77 -3.80
N GLY A 158 -18.23 -1.06 -4.78
CA GLY A 158 -18.91 -0.30 -5.81
C GLY A 158 -18.98 1.20 -5.54
N PHE A 159 -18.23 1.70 -4.56
CA PHE A 159 -18.13 3.12 -4.22
C PHE A 159 -16.89 3.73 -4.85
N VAL A 160 -16.92 5.01 -5.19
CA VAL A 160 -15.70 5.72 -5.62
C VAL A 160 -14.73 5.77 -4.43
N ASP A 161 -13.44 5.59 -4.70
CA ASP A 161 -12.42 5.48 -3.66
C ASP A 161 -11.25 6.40 -3.94
N GLY A 162 -11.09 7.38 -3.05
CA GLY A 162 -10.05 8.40 -3.15
C GLY A 162 -10.58 9.83 -3.27
N THR A 163 -11.90 10.03 -3.17
CA THR A 163 -12.54 11.35 -3.27
C THR A 163 -12.02 12.32 -2.21
N GLU A 164 -11.95 11.88 -0.94
CA GLU A 164 -11.35 12.64 0.17
C GLU A 164 -9.82 12.44 0.25
N ASN A 165 -9.13 12.40 -0.89
CA ASN A 165 -7.67 12.55 -0.87
C ASN A 165 -7.34 14.04 -0.97
N PRO A 166 -6.25 14.50 -0.34
CA PRO A 166 -5.82 15.88 -0.50
C PRO A 166 -5.52 16.20 -1.97
N GLU A 167 -5.73 17.46 -2.35
CA GLU A 167 -5.51 17.96 -3.70
C GLU A 167 -4.40 19.01 -3.74
N GLY A 168 -3.86 19.28 -4.94
CA GLY A 168 -2.84 20.32 -5.13
C GLY A 168 -1.66 20.20 -4.16
N ASP A 169 -1.34 21.30 -3.49
CA ASP A 169 -0.22 21.41 -2.56
C ASP A 169 -0.45 20.65 -1.24
N GLU A 170 -1.72 20.43 -0.85
CA GLU A 170 -2.09 19.70 0.38
C GLU A 170 -1.62 18.24 0.32
N ARG A 171 -1.47 17.66 -0.89
CA ARG A 171 -0.89 16.33 -1.09
C ARG A 171 0.51 16.24 -0.50
N ALA A 172 1.34 17.26 -0.75
CA ALA A 172 2.71 17.29 -0.24
C ALA A 172 2.70 17.48 1.28
N GLU A 173 1.83 18.34 1.79
CA GLU A 173 1.69 18.60 3.23
C GLU A 173 1.21 17.40 4.04
N ALA A 174 0.34 16.57 3.46
CA ALA A 174 -0.18 15.36 4.10
C ALA A 174 0.82 14.19 4.06
N ALA A 175 1.54 14.03 2.93
CA ALA A 175 2.31 12.83 2.65
C ALA A 175 3.82 12.95 2.85
N LEU A 176 4.43 14.14 2.73
CA LEU A 176 5.88 14.30 2.74
C LEU A 176 6.40 14.79 4.10
N ILE A 177 7.51 14.20 4.54
CA ILE A 177 8.27 14.65 5.70
C ILE A 177 8.82 16.05 5.41
N GLY A 178 8.59 16.98 6.34
CA GLY A 178 9.03 18.37 6.26
C GLY A 178 10.19 18.69 7.20
N ALA A 179 10.22 19.94 7.66
CA ALA A 179 11.26 20.45 8.56
C ALA A 179 11.25 19.80 9.95
N GLU A 180 10.17 19.12 10.34
CA GLU A 180 10.07 18.36 11.58
C GLU A 180 11.09 17.22 11.68
N ASP A 181 11.56 16.71 10.54
CA ASP A 181 12.62 15.71 10.46
C ASP A 181 13.51 15.99 9.23
N ALA A 182 14.23 17.11 9.30
CA ALA A 182 14.94 17.71 8.17
C ALA A 182 15.97 16.77 7.49
N ALA A 183 16.51 15.78 8.21
CA ALA A 183 17.41 14.78 7.64
C ALA A 183 16.70 13.84 6.63
N TYR A 184 15.39 13.69 6.77
CA TYR A 184 14.54 12.83 5.95
C TYR A 184 13.47 13.60 5.17
N ALA A 185 13.62 14.92 5.04
CA ALA A 185 12.70 15.76 4.30
C ALA A 185 12.49 15.26 2.86
N GLY A 186 11.24 15.26 2.39
CA GLY A 186 10.83 14.67 1.10
C GLY A 186 10.65 13.15 1.12
N GLY A 187 10.96 12.46 2.23
CA GLY A 187 10.53 11.09 2.49
C GLY A 187 9.05 11.01 2.84
N SER A 188 8.53 9.80 3.05
CA SER A 188 7.14 9.55 3.45
C SER A 188 7.04 8.24 4.23
N TYR A 189 6.04 8.12 5.12
CA TYR A 189 5.72 6.87 5.80
C TYR A 189 4.59 6.16 5.05
N VAL A 190 4.78 4.89 4.71
CA VAL A 190 3.76 4.08 4.03
C VAL A 190 3.30 2.92 4.91
N ILE A 191 1.97 2.73 4.99
CA ILE A 191 1.35 1.53 5.55
C ILE A 191 0.63 0.80 4.44
N THR A 192 0.76 -0.52 4.39
CA THR A 192 0.00 -1.37 3.47
C THR A 192 -0.83 -2.40 4.19
N GLN A 193 -2.07 -2.59 3.73
CA GLN A 193 -2.97 -3.61 4.24
C GLN A 193 -3.75 -4.24 3.09
N LYS A 194 -3.79 -5.58 3.05
CA LYS A 194 -4.56 -6.33 2.05
C LYS A 194 -5.88 -6.82 2.64
N TYR A 195 -6.96 -6.13 2.29
CA TYR A 195 -8.32 -6.48 2.70
C TYR A 195 -8.92 -7.50 1.75
N VAL A 196 -9.61 -8.50 2.29
CA VAL A 196 -10.36 -9.50 1.51
C VAL A 196 -11.82 -9.33 1.84
N HIS A 197 -12.63 -9.01 0.84
CA HIS A 197 -14.04 -8.67 1.08
C HIS A 197 -14.96 -9.89 0.96
N ASP A 198 -15.95 -9.99 1.84
CA ASP A 198 -17.13 -10.82 1.62
C ASP A 198 -18.09 -10.11 0.67
N LEU A 199 -17.83 -10.26 -0.63
CA LEU A 199 -18.65 -9.64 -1.66
C LEU A 199 -20.06 -10.23 -1.76
N ALA A 200 -20.28 -11.44 -1.24
CA ALA A 200 -21.62 -12.05 -1.24
C ALA A 200 -22.47 -11.42 -0.13
N GLY A 201 -21.94 -11.35 1.09
CA GLY A 201 -22.58 -10.66 2.20
C GLY A 201 -22.83 -9.18 1.90
N TRP A 202 -21.84 -8.48 1.33
CA TRP A 202 -21.99 -7.08 0.96
C TRP A 202 -23.13 -6.83 -0.04
N LYS A 203 -23.21 -7.65 -1.10
CA LYS A 203 -24.24 -7.52 -2.15
C LYS A 203 -25.64 -7.91 -1.69
N ALA A 204 -25.77 -8.58 -0.54
CA ALA A 204 -27.06 -8.91 0.04
C ALA A 204 -27.71 -7.70 0.78
N LEU A 205 -26.91 -6.69 1.14
CA LEU A 205 -27.40 -5.45 1.76
C LEU A 205 -28.14 -4.57 0.74
N GLY A 206 -29.12 -3.81 1.22
CA GLY A 206 -29.74 -2.73 0.45
C GLY A 206 -28.74 -1.63 0.08
N VAL A 207 -29.04 -0.84 -0.96
CA VAL A 207 -28.13 0.24 -1.38
C VAL A 207 -28.00 1.27 -0.25
N GLU A 208 -29.10 1.62 0.39
CA GLU A 208 -29.16 2.59 1.48
C GLU A 208 -28.31 2.10 2.67
N GLU A 209 -28.36 0.80 3.01
CA GLU A 209 -27.52 0.24 4.08
C GLU A 209 -26.03 0.30 3.73
N GLN A 210 -25.67 0.08 2.47
CA GLN A 210 -24.29 0.22 1.99
C GLN A 210 -23.84 1.68 2.06
N GLU A 211 -24.68 2.63 1.64
CA GLU A 211 -24.41 4.06 1.71
C GLU A 211 -24.23 4.54 3.16
N GLN A 212 -25.05 4.05 4.10
CA GLN A 212 -24.93 4.33 5.52
C GLN A 212 -23.64 3.73 6.12
N ALA A 213 -23.23 2.53 5.66
CA ALA A 213 -21.97 1.93 6.09
C ALA A 213 -20.73 2.67 5.56
N ILE A 214 -20.80 3.23 4.35
CA ILE A 214 -19.69 4.00 3.77
C ILE A 214 -19.69 5.46 4.24
N GLY A 215 -20.85 6.11 4.27
CA GLY A 215 -21.01 7.54 4.55
C GLY A 215 -21.19 8.41 3.29
N ARG A 216 -21.43 7.80 2.11
CA ARG A 216 -21.61 8.50 0.83
C ARG A 216 -22.70 7.83 0.00
N THR A 217 -23.30 8.56 -0.93
CA THR A 217 -24.20 7.97 -1.93
C THR A 217 -23.41 7.13 -2.92
N LYS A 218 -23.97 6.00 -3.34
CA LYS A 218 -23.26 5.02 -4.15
C LYS A 218 -23.11 5.46 -5.59
N ALA A 219 -24.16 6.01 -6.18
CA ALA A 219 -24.17 6.38 -7.59
C ALA A 219 -23.32 7.62 -7.84
N ASP A 220 -23.64 8.70 -7.11
CA ASP A 220 -23.13 10.05 -7.36
C ASP A 220 -21.92 10.42 -6.50
N ASP A 221 -21.52 9.54 -5.56
CA ASP A 221 -20.38 9.76 -4.68
C ASP A 221 -20.47 11.06 -3.85
N VAL A 222 -21.67 11.43 -3.42
CA VAL A 222 -21.92 12.61 -2.59
C VAL A 222 -21.87 12.20 -1.12
N GLU A 223 -21.11 12.93 -0.30
CA GLU A 223 -21.08 12.67 1.13
C GLU A 223 -22.46 12.82 1.78
N LEU A 224 -22.79 11.92 2.69
CA LEU A 224 -24.04 12.04 3.45
C LEU A 224 -23.96 13.23 4.41
N PRO A 225 -25.04 14.03 4.54
CA PRO A 225 -25.12 15.11 5.52
C PRO A 225 -24.82 14.62 6.94
N ASP A 226 -24.18 15.45 7.77
CA ASP A 226 -23.73 15.06 9.13
C ASP A 226 -24.87 14.61 10.05
N ASP A 227 -26.09 15.12 9.86
CA ASP A 227 -27.28 14.73 10.62
C ASP A 227 -27.89 13.38 10.18
N VAL A 228 -27.48 12.88 9.01
CA VAL A 228 -27.88 11.59 8.45
C VAL A 228 -26.76 10.55 8.53
N LYS A 229 -25.51 10.99 8.38
CA LYS A 229 -24.31 10.15 8.32
C LYS A 229 -24.07 9.44 9.67
N PRO A 230 -24.06 8.09 9.71
CA PRO A 230 -23.83 7.38 10.96
C PRO A 230 -22.44 7.64 11.50
N ALA A 231 -22.33 7.80 12.83
CA ALA A 231 -21.05 7.96 13.52
C ALA A 231 -20.11 6.75 13.38
N ASN A 232 -20.63 5.59 12.94
CA ASN A 232 -19.85 4.39 12.65
C ASN A 232 -19.68 4.12 11.15
N SER A 233 -20.02 5.07 10.27
CA SER A 233 -19.72 4.99 8.85
C SER A 233 -18.22 5.05 8.60
N HIS A 234 -17.76 4.52 7.46
CA HIS A 234 -16.34 4.55 7.10
C HIS A 234 -15.79 5.98 7.10
N VAL A 235 -16.47 6.92 6.43
CA VAL A 235 -16.08 8.33 6.38
C VAL A 235 -15.92 8.91 7.80
N ALA A 236 -16.94 8.80 8.65
CA ALA A 236 -16.90 9.35 10.01
C ALA A 236 -15.77 8.75 10.87
N LEU A 237 -15.42 7.48 10.66
CA LEU A 237 -14.35 6.80 11.39
C LEU A 237 -12.95 7.06 10.82
N THR A 238 -12.85 7.63 9.62
CA THR A 238 -11.57 7.98 8.97
C THR A 238 -11.29 9.48 8.94
N THR A 239 -12.26 10.32 9.30
CA THR A 239 -12.04 11.74 9.61
C THR A 239 -11.31 11.88 10.95
N ILE A 240 -10.07 12.36 10.92
CA ILE A 240 -9.23 12.51 12.12
C ILE A 240 -9.00 14.00 12.36
N VAL A 241 -9.49 14.47 13.51
CA VAL A 241 -9.36 15.88 13.91
C VAL A 241 -8.59 15.95 15.23
N ASP A 242 -7.53 16.75 15.25
CA ASP A 242 -6.73 17.02 16.43
C ASP A 242 -7.50 17.87 17.47
N ALA A 243 -6.99 17.95 18.68
CA ALA A 243 -7.60 18.72 19.77
C ALA A 243 -7.71 20.23 19.47
N ASP A 244 -6.88 20.76 18.56
CA ASP A 244 -6.91 22.14 18.10
C ASP A 244 -7.87 22.38 16.92
N GLY A 245 -8.58 21.33 16.46
CA GLY A 245 -9.51 21.39 15.34
C GLY A 245 -8.86 21.16 13.97
N THR A 246 -7.55 20.89 13.90
CA THR A 246 -6.85 20.60 12.65
C THR A 246 -7.20 19.20 12.15
N GLU A 247 -7.72 19.09 10.93
CA GLU A 247 -7.92 17.81 10.27
C GLU A 247 -6.59 17.23 9.77
N ARG A 248 -6.51 15.89 9.80
CA ARG A 248 -5.28 15.14 9.59
C ARG A 248 -5.47 14.14 8.45
N ASP A 249 -4.97 14.53 7.29
CA ASP A 249 -5.07 13.74 6.08
C ASP A 249 -3.91 12.76 5.86
N ILE A 250 -4.22 11.77 5.02
CA ILE A 250 -3.27 10.83 4.44
C ILE A 250 -3.55 10.75 2.93
N LEU A 251 -2.51 10.50 2.14
CA LEU A 251 -2.69 10.22 0.72
C LEU A 251 -2.89 8.72 0.50
N ARG A 252 -4.06 8.33 -0.03
CA ARG A 252 -4.43 6.92 -0.25
C ARG A 252 -4.32 6.54 -1.72
N ASP A 253 -3.67 5.40 -1.97
CA ASP A 253 -3.51 4.79 -3.30
C ASP A 253 -4.11 3.37 -3.31
N ASN A 254 -5.40 3.28 -3.03
CA ASN A 254 -6.07 2.00 -2.88
C ASN A 254 -6.39 1.38 -4.25
N MET A 255 -6.03 0.11 -4.43
CA MET A 255 -6.19 -0.58 -5.71
C MET A 255 -6.85 -1.94 -5.53
N ARG A 256 -7.70 -2.31 -6.50
CA ARG A 256 -8.39 -3.59 -6.51
C ARG A 256 -7.50 -4.69 -7.07
N SER A 257 -7.64 -5.89 -6.54
CA SER A 257 -7.06 -7.11 -7.08
C SER A 257 -8.06 -8.24 -6.97
N CYS A 258 -8.04 -9.18 -7.90
CA CYS A 258 -8.87 -10.38 -7.83
C CYS A 258 -8.07 -11.58 -8.30
N ARG A 259 -8.21 -12.69 -7.57
CA ARG A 259 -7.83 -14.01 -8.07
C ARG A 259 -9.08 -14.88 -8.14
N HIS A 260 -9.38 -15.38 -9.33
CA HIS A 260 -10.39 -16.40 -9.51
C HIS A 260 -9.77 -17.75 -9.14
N ARG A 261 -10.30 -18.41 -8.11
CA ARG A 261 -10.02 -19.83 -7.89
C ARG A 261 -11.15 -20.63 -8.52
N VAL A 262 -10.83 -21.37 -9.58
CA VAL A 262 -11.65 -22.48 -10.03
C VAL A 262 -11.23 -23.70 -9.20
N ARG A 263 -12.10 -24.19 -8.31
CA ARG A 263 -11.86 -25.50 -7.68
C ARG A 263 -12.10 -26.57 -8.74
N PRO A 264 -11.15 -27.48 -9.02
CA PRO A 264 -11.46 -28.65 -9.83
C PRO A 264 -12.54 -29.47 -9.12
N SER A 265 -13.57 -29.90 -9.85
CA SER A 265 -14.58 -30.81 -9.29
C SER A 265 -13.92 -32.17 -9.03
N PRO A 266 -14.11 -32.81 -7.86
CA PRO A 266 -13.76 -34.21 -7.71
C PRO A 266 -14.58 -35.01 -8.73
N SER A 267 -13.89 -35.86 -9.49
CA SER A 267 -14.43 -36.66 -10.58
C SER A 267 -15.72 -37.39 -10.18
N SER A 268 -16.85 -36.94 -10.69
CA SER A 268 -18.00 -37.80 -10.98
C SER A 268 -18.79 -37.15 -12.11
N ALA A 269 -19.18 -37.98 -13.08
CA ALA A 269 -19.76 -37.59 -14.35
C ALA A 269 -21.08 -36.81 -14.17
N THR A 270 -21.00 -35.49 -14.09
CA THR A 270 -22.10 -34.55 -14.38
C THR A 270 -21.49 -33.17 -14.65
N PRO A 271 -21.86 -32.44 -15.71
CA PRO A 271 -21.36 -31.09 -15.92
C PRO A 271 -22.07 -30.15 -14.94
N ARG A 272 -21.58 -30.10 -13.69
CA ARG A 272 -21.87 -28.96 -12.80
C ARG A 272 -20.90 -27.86 -13.16
N ILE A 273 -21.41 -26.68 -13.49
CA ILE A 273 -20.61 -25.46 -13.58
C ILE A 273 -19.83 -25.35 -12.26
N PRO A 274 -18.49 -25.36 -12.27
CA PRO A 274 -17.73 -25.29 -11.03
C PRO A 274 -18.06 -23.98 -10.33
N ALA A 275 -18.37 -24.05 -9.03
CA ALA A 275 -18.56 -22.87 -8.20
C ALA A 275 -17.26 -22.06 -8.21
N SER A 276 -17.25 -20.93 -8.93
CA SER A 276 -16.11 -20.01 -8.93
C SER A 276 -16.14 -19.21 -7.63
N SER A 277 -15.21 -19.48 -6.71
CA SER A 277 -14.98 -18.58 -5.59
C SER A 277 -14.03 -17.47 -6.06
N ARG A 278 -14.55 -16.25 -6.21
CA ARG A 278 -13.72 -15.07 -6.45
C ARG A 278 -13.15 -14.62 -5.10
N ARG A 279 -11.82 -14.63 -4.95
CA ARG A 279 -11.17 -13.96 -3.82
C ARG A 279 -10.67 -12.62 -4.34
N CYS A 280 -11.47 -11.60 -4.11
CA CYS A 280 -11.12 -10.24 -4.46
C CYS A 280 -10.65 -9.49 -3.21
N SER A 281 -9.60 -8.71 -3.37
CA SER A 281 -8.95 -7.95 -2.32
C SER A 281 -8.70 -6.50 -2.73
N ARG A 282 -8.72 -5.60 -1.76
CA ARG A 282 -8.26 -4.21 -1.89
C ARG A 282 -6.92 -4.13 -1.17
N THR A 283 -5.89 -3.66 -1.86
CA THR A 283 -4.64 -3.27 -1.20
C THR A 283 -4.76 -1.80 -0.88
N CYS A 284 -4.82 -1.47 0.41
CA CYS A 284 -4.73 -0.10 0.86
C CYS A 284 -3.25 0.26 1.01
N SER A 285 -2.85 1.39 0.45
CA SER A 285 -1.54 2.00 0.66
C SER A 285 -1.79 3.44 1.06
N SER A 286 -1.30 3.85 2.22
CA SER A 286 -1.44 5.23 2.70
C SER A 286 -0.07 5.84 2.97
N ALA A 287 0.19 6.98 2.35
CA ALA A 287 1.35 7.82 2.62
C ALA A 287 0.98 8.92 3.61
N SER A 288 1.79 9.11 4.64
CA SER A 288 1.54 10.13 5.67
C SER A 288 2.83 10.74 6.23
N ARG A 289 2.67 11.86 6.92
CA ARG A 289 3.64 12.38 7.90
C ARG A 289 3.65 11.53 9.19
N PRO A 290 4.68 11.68 10.05
CA PRO A 290 4.87 10.80 11.21
C PRO A 290 3.68 10.77 12.18
N ALA A 291 2.95 11.88 12.33
CA ALA A 291 1.87 12.03 13.31
C ALA A 291 0.51 11.44 12.88
N THR A 292 0.36 10.99 11.63
CA THR A 292 -0.95 10.65 11.03
C THR A 292 -1.20 9.15 10.80
N THR A 293 -0.30 8.27 11.26
CA THR A 293 -0.25 6.84 10.88
C THR A 293 -1.44 5.98 11.38
N THR A 294 -2.40 6.52 12.12
CA THR A 294 -3.57 5.78 12.62
C THR A 294 -4.72 5.62 11.60
N GLY A 295 -4.74 6.40 10.52
CA GLY A 295 -5.90 6.54 9.62
C GLY A 295 -6.31 5.30 8.81
N CYS A 296 -5.42 4.32 8.58
CA CYS A 296 -5.78 3.09 7.84
C CYS A 296 -6.40 2.00 8.75
N SER A 297 -6.32 2.17 10.07
CA SER A 297 -6.59 1.09 11.05
C SER A 297 -7.97 1.14 11.71
N THR A 298 -8.85 2.07 11.33
CA THR A 298 -10.19 2.17 11.92
C THR A 298 -11.13 1.13 11.32
N SER A 299 -10.92 -0.12 11.71
CA SER A 299 -12.02 -1.07 11.76
C SER A 299 -13.03 -0.57 12.80
N PRO A 300 -14.34 -0.54 12.49
CA PRO A 300 -15.35 0.02 13.38
C PRO A 300 -15.26 -0.63 14.75
N ARG A 301 -15.23 0.19 15.80
CA ARG A 301 -15.49 -0.23 17.16
C ARG A 301 -16.96 -0.65 17.25
N ARG A 302 -17.28 -1.87 16.78
CA ARG A 302 -18.35 -2.80 17.19
C ARG A 302 -18.53 -3.92 16.18
#